data_AF-A0A1M3MD91-F1
#
_entry.id   AF-A0A1M3MD91-F1
#
_cell.length_a   1.000
_cell.length_b   1.000
_cell.length_c   1.000
_cell.angle_alpha   90.00
_cell.angle_beta   90.00
_cell.angle_gamma   90.00
#
_symmetry.space_group_name_H-M   'P 1'
#
loop_
_entity.id
_entity.type
_entity.pdbx_description
1 polymer ?
#
loop_
_entity_poly.entity_id
_entity_poly.type
_entity_poly.pdbx_seq_one_letter_code
_entity_poly.pdbx_strand_id
1 'polypeptide(L)'
;MIDYNKPENNEFLVINQFTIIEGNVNKRPDVIFFVNGLPFVVIELKNAADENATIKTAFNQLQTDKQAIPSLFQYNALLIVSDGWDALYGSLTAPKQFFVPWKSIDGNVVADENMPQMEVIAKGMLNKKVLLDLIRHYIVLHQNKDQITKIVPRYHQYFAVNKAVETTKKATAVNGDQCAGVIWHTQGSGKSLSMVFYAGKLVLSLNNPTLVVLTDRNDLDDQLFDTFTSSQDLLRQTPVQAENRDHLKSLLSVSSGGIVFTTIQKFLPEIEEKIELADGKFKNIKGQFEELSDRRNIVVIADEAHRSQYDFMDGFA
;
A
#
# COMPACT_ATOMS: atom_id res chain seq x y z
N MET A 1 -23.44 0.72 -0.88
CA MET A 1 -23.34 0.51 -2.35
C MET A 1 -22.48 -0.70 -2.71
N ILE A 2 -21.38 -1.01 -2.01
CA ILE A 2 -20.59 -2.24 -2.22
C ILE A 2 -20.51 -3.04 -0.91
N ASP A 3 -20.77 -4.35 -0.96
CA ASP A 3 -20.56 -5.29 0.14
C ASP A 3 -19.16 -5.89 0.05
N TYR A 4 -18.24 -5.33 0.83
CA TYR A 4 -16.85 -5.80 0.86
C TYR A 4 -16.63 -7.01 1.76
N ASN A 5 -17.60 -7.37 2.61
CA ASN A 5 -17.47 -8.49 3.53
C ASN A 5 -17.90 -9.79 2.85
N LYS A 6 -18.90 -9.70 1.96
CA LYS A 6 -19.43 -10.79 1.15
C LYS A 6 -19.41 -10.39 -0.33
N PRO A 7 -18.27 -10.57 -1.04
CA PRO A 7 -18.13 -10.19 -2.44
C PRO A 7 -19.27 -10.69 -3.33
N GLU A 8 -19.79 -11.88 -3.06
CA GLU A 8 -20.90 -12.52 -3.78
C GLU A 8 -22.24 -11.77 -3.74
N ASN A 9 -22.43 -10.87 -2.77
CA ASN A 9 -23.63 -10.02 -2.68
C ASN A 9 -23.61 -8.85 -3.68
N ASN A 10 -22.48 -8.63 -4.37
CA ASN A 10 -22.39 -7.60 -5.40
C ASN A 10 -22.68 -8.20 -6.79
N GLU A 11 -23.30 -7.39 -7.64
CA GLU A 11 -23.45 -7.67 -9.06
C GLU A 11 -22.16 -7.31 -9.79
N PHE A 12 -21.62 -8.26 -10.55
CA PHE A 12 -20.46 -8.06 -11.42
C PHE A 12 -20.92 -8.26 -12.86
N LEU A 13 -20.76 -7.22 -13.68
CA LEU A 13 -21.16 -7.24 -15.07
C LEU A 13 -19.99 -6.83 -15.95
N VAL A 14 -19.62 -7.70 -16.89
CA VAL A 14 -18.58 -7.43 -17.88
C VAL A 14 -19.27 -7.24 -19.22
N ILE A 15 -19.13 -6.05 -19.80
CA ILE A 15 -19.75 -5.71 -21.09
C ILE A 15 -18.64 -5.40 -22.08
N ASN A 16 -18.70 -6.02 -23.26
CA ASN A 16 -17.84 -5.69 -24.38
C ASN A 16 -18.53 -4.66 -25.28
N GLN A 17 -17.73 -3.78 -25.89
CA GLN A 17 -18.20 -2.89 -26.96
C GLN A 17 -19.39 -2.00 -26.56
N PHE A 18 -19.45 -1.60 -25.29
CA PHE A 18 -20.49 -0.73 -24.74
C PHE A 18 -20.33 0.70 -25.28
N THR A 19 -21.35 1.22 -25.96
CA THR A 19 -21.27 2.55 -26.59
C THR A 19 -21.68 3.63 -25.61
N ILE A 20 -20.82 4.63 -25.45
CA ILE A 20 -21.00 5.79 -24.57
C ILE A 20 -21.07 7.04 -25.44
N ILE A 21 -22.09 7.85 -25.18
CA ILE A 21 -22.36 9.08 -25.92
C ILE A 21 -22.24 10.25 -24.95
N GLU A 22 -21.25 11.11 -25.16
CA GLU A 22 -21.02 12.31 -24.35
C GLU A 22 -20.67 13.48 -25.26
N GLY A 23 -21.37 14.60 -25.16
CA GLY A 23 -21.04 15.81 -25.93
C GLY A 23 -21.00 15.61 -27.46
N ASN A 24 -21.91 14.81 -28.03
CA ASN A 24 -21.93 14.39 -29.45
C ASN A 24 -20.74 13.53 -29.89
N VAL A 25 -19.92 13.05 -28.97
CA VAL A 25 -18.85 12.08 -29.24
C VAL A 25 -19.35 10.70 -28.87
N ASN A 26 -19.15 9.76 -29.80
CA ASN A 26 -19.44 8.35 -29.60
C ASN A 26 -18.14 7.59 -29.40
N LYS A 27 -17.98 6.96 -28.23
CA LYS A 27 -16.86 6.08 -27.92
C LYS A 27 -17.35 4.70 -27.52
N ARG A 28 -16.50 3.71 -27.75
CA ARG A 28 -16.82 2.31 -27.51
C ARG A 28 -15.56 1.60 -27.01
N PRO A 29 -15.29 1.66 -25.70
CA PRO A 29 -14.21 0.89 -25.11
C PRO A 29 -14.40 -0.61 -25.34
N ASP A 30 -13.30 -1.35 -25.41
CA ASP A 30 -13.38 -2.76 -25.77
C ASP A 30 -14.09 -3.59 -24.71
N VAL A 31 -13.75 -3.40 -23.43
CA VAL A 31 -14.41 -4.06 -22.30
C VAL A 31 -14.52 -3.12 -21.10
N ILE A 32 -15.67 -3.13 -20.43
CA ILE A 32 -15.90 -2.40 -19.18
C ILE A 32 -16.40 -3.38 -18.11
N PHE A 33 -15.79 -3.33 -16.92
CA PHE A 33 -16.24 -4.10 -15.76
C PHE A 33 -17.01 -3.18 -14.81
N PHE A 34 -18.25 -3.54 -14.57
CA PHE A 34 -19.14 -2.89 -13.63
C PHE A 34 -19.24 -3.69 -12.33
N VAL A 35 -19.27 -2.98 -11.20
CA VAL A 35 -19.70 -3.54 -9.91
C VAL A 35 -20.87 -2.70 -9.40
N ASN A 36 -22.04 -3.32 -9.22
CA ASN A 36 -23.28 -2.64 -8.82
C ASN A 36 -23.58 -1.39 -9.68
N GLY A 37 -23.36 -1.51 -11.00
CA GLY A 37 -23.58 -0.43 -11.98
C GLY A 37 -22.45 0.60 -12.12
N LEU A 38 -21.37 0.52 -11.32
CA LEU A 38 -20.25 1.47 -11.40
C LEU A 38 -19.11 0.95 -12.28
N PRO A 39 -18.60 1.74 -13.26
CA PRO A 39 -17.55 1.32 -14.21
C PRO A 39 -16.15 1.37 -13.57
N PHE A 40 -15.79 0.34 -12.81
CA PHE A 40 -14.52 0.31 -12.08
C PHE A 40 -13.31 0.00 -12.96
N VAL A 41 -13.46 -0.76 -14.04
CA VAL A 41 -12.34 -1.13 -14.90
C VAL A 41 -12.70 -0.89 -16.36
N VAL A 42 -11.78 -0.24 -17.08
CA VAL A 42 -11.86 -0.07 -18.53
C VAL A 42 -10.65 -0.76 -19.14
N ILE A 43 -10.90 -1.58 -20.16
CA ILE A 43 -9.89 -2.41 -20.81
C ILE A 43 -9.89 -2.08 -22.30
N GLU A 44 -8.71 -1.77 -22.83
CA GLU A 44 -8.46 -1.64 -24.27
C GLU A 44 -7.62 -2.80 -24.78
N LEU A 45 -8.10 -3.45 -25.84
CA LEU A 45 -7.52 -4.64 -26.43
C LEU A 45 -7.02 -4.33 -27.85
N LYS A 46 -5.99 -5.04 -28.25
CA LYS A 46 -5.42 -4.98 -29.59
C LYS A 46 -5.20 -6.41 -30.10
N ASN A 47 -5.17 -6.56 -31.41
CA ASN A 47 -5.08 -7.87 -32.05
C ASN A 47 -3.63 -8.35 -32.08
N ALA A 48 -3.34 -9.49 -31.45
CA ALA A 48 -2.00 -10.09 -31.43
C ALA A 48 -1.43 -10.41 -32.81
N ALA A 49 -2.29 -10.52 -33.84
CA ALA A 49 -1.87 -10.80 -35.22
C ALA A 49 -1.48 -9.54 -36.02
N ASP A 50 -1.64 -8.33 -35.48
CA ASP A 50 -1.31 -7.07 -36.15
C ASP A 50 -0.09 -6.42 -35.49
N GLU A 51 1.03 -6.34 -36.21
CA GLU A 51 2.30 -5.79 -35.72
C GLU A 51 2.20 -4.31 -35.26
N ASN A 52 1.20 -3.57 -35.73
CA ASN A 52 0.97 -2.17 -35.30
C ASN A 52 0.07 -2.07 -34.05
N ALA A 53 -0.56 -3.18 -33.65
CA ALA A 53 -1.56 -3.24 -32.60
C ALA A 53 -0.90 -3.49 -31.23
N THR A 54 -0.04 -2.55 -30.84
CA THR A 54 0.81 -2.65 -29.63
C THR A 54 0.12 -2.16 -28.35
N ILE A 55 0.69 -2.50 -27.19
CA ILE A 55 0.39 -1.86 -25.88
C ILE A 55 0.41 -0.33 -25.95
N LYS A 56 1.29 0.28 -26.77
CA LYS A 56 1.35 1.75 -26.93
C LYS A 56 0.06 2.27 -27.57
N THR A 57 -0.43 1.59 -28.60
CA THR A 57 -1.65 1.95 -29.32
C THR A 57 -2.86 1.82 -28.40
N ALA A 58 -2.96 0.74 -27.63
CA ALA A 58 -4.00 0.57 -26.61
C ALA A 58 -3.98 1.66 -25.53
N PHE A 59 -2.79 2.00 -25.02
CA PHE A 59 -2.64 3.08 -24.03
C PHE A 59 -3.05 4.45 -24.57
N ASN A 60 -2.68 4.76 -25.81
CA ASN A 60 -3.06 6.01 -26.45
C ASN A 60 -4.58 6.10 -26.65
N GLN A 61 -5.23 4.99 -27.00
CA GLN A 61 -6.70 4.92 -27.11
C GLN A 61 -7.37 5.28 -25.78
N LEU A 62 -6.90 4.71 -24.65
CA LEU A 62 -7.37 5.10 -23.32
C LEU A 62 -7.22 6.60 -23.05
N GLN A 63 -6.10 7.23 -23.47
CA GLN A 63 -5.92 8.67 -23.27
C GLN A 63 -6.92 9.49 -24.06
N THR A 64 -7.21 9.09 -25.31
CA THR A 64 -8.25 9.73 -26.12
C THR A 64 -9.64 9.55 -25.50
N ASP A 65 -9.94 8.36 -25.00
CA ASP A 65 -11.25 8.07 -24.43
C ASP A 65 -11.48 8.82 -23.11
N LYS A 66 -10.45 8.96 -22.28
CA LYS A 66 -10.50 9.82 -21.08
C LYS A 66 -10.86 11.28 -21.38
N GLN A 67 -10.43 11.81 -22.52
CA GLN A 67 -10.76 13.17 -22.94
C GLN A 67 -12.14 13.27 -23.58
N ALA A 68 -12.54 12.23 -24.31
CA ALA A 68 -13.79 12.20 -25.08
C ALA A 68 -15.04 11.86 -24.24
N ILE A 69 -14.89 10.96 -23.28
CA ILE A 69 -15.99 10.46 -22.42
C ILE A 69 -15.59 10.46 -20.94
N PRO A 70 -15.21 11.62 -20.36
CA PRO A 70 -14.71 11.69 -18.99
C PRO A 70 -15.69 11.16 -17.94
N SER A 71 -17.00 11.20 -18.20
CA SER A 71 -18.02 10.67 -17.29
C SER A 71 -17.84 9.18 -16.98
N LEU A 72 -17.34 8.37 -17.93
CA LEU A 72 -17.04 6.95 -17.72
C LEU A 72 -15.99 6.76 -16.62
N PHE A 73 -15.04 7.67 -16.51
CA PHE A 73 -13.86 7.49 -15.67
C PHE A 73 -14.01 8.03 -14.25
N GLN A 74 -15.18 8.60 -13.90
CA GLN A 74 -15.43 9.20 -12.58
C GLN A 74 -15.25 8.18 -11.44
N TYR A 75 -15.69 6.93 -11.64
CA TYR A 75 -15.56 5.84 -10.67
C TYR A 75 -14.43 4.86 -11.02
N ASN A 76 -13.66 5.13 -12.08
CA ASN A 76 -12.65 4.20 -12.57
C ASN A 76 -11.61 3.91 -11.48
N ALA A 77 -11.44 2.64 -11.12
CA ALA A 77 -10.38 2.16 -10.26
C ALA A 77 -9.10 1.86 -11.04
N LEU A 78 -9.25 1.17 -12.18
CA LEU A 78 -8.14 0.57 -12.93
C LEU A 78 -8.33 0.73 -14.43
N LEU A 79 -7.22 0.93 -15.12
CA LEU A 79 -7.13 0.89 -16.57
C LEU A 79 -6.26 -0.28 -16.99
N ILE A 80 -6.66 -1.00 -18.03
CA ILE A 80 -5.93 -2.17 -18.53
C ILE A 80 -5.75 -2.04 -20.03
N VAL A 81 -4.56 -2.39 -20.50
CA VAL A 81 -4.22 -2.45 -21.92
C VAL A 81 -3.61 -3.80 -22.25
N SER A 82 -3.97 -4.36 -23.40
CA SER A 82 -3.38 -5.60 -23.89
C SER A 82 -3.23 -5.60 -25.40
N ASP A 83 -2.18 -6.24 -25.90
CA ASP A 83 -2.00 -6.59 -27.32
C ASP A 83 -2.32 -8.06 -27.61
N GLY A 84 -2.98 -8.74 -26.67
CA GLY A 84 -3.37 -10.14 -26.77
C GLY A 84 -2.37 -11.11 -26.14
N TRP A 85 -1.10 -10.71 -25.98
CA TRP A 85 -0.12 -11.51 -25.22
C TRP A 85 0.29 -10.80 -23.93
N ASP A 86 0.80 -9.57 -24.06
CA ASP A 86 1.14 -8.72 -22.93
C ASP A 86 -0.11 -8.01 -22.42
N ALA A 87 -0.15 -7.76 -21.12
CA ALA A 87 -1.22 -7.02 -20.49
C ALA A 87 -0.69 -6.22 -19.29
N LEU A 88 -0.93 -4.91 -19.33
CA LEU A 88 -0.49 -3.98 -18.30
C LEU A 88 -1.69 -3.29 -17.69
N TYR A 89 -1.62 -3.00 -16.40
CA TYR A 89 -2.60 -2.18 -15.71
C TYR A 89 -1.95 -0.95 -15.09
N GLY A 90 -2.75 0.10 -14.94
CA GLY A 90 -2.36 1.34 -14.27
C GLY A 90 -3.56 2.07 -13.70
N SER A 91 -3.30 3.18 -13.04
CA SER A 91 -4.35 4.08 -12.56
C SER A 91 -4.79 5.07 -13.63
N LEU A 92 -5.91 5.75 -13.39
CA LEU A 92 -6.42 6.80 -14.28
C LEU A 92 -5.39 7.90 -14.60
N THR A 93 -4.53 8.27 -13.65
CA THR A 93 -3.56 9.36 -13.80
C THR A 93 -2.14 8.88 -14.11
N ALA A 94 -1.92 7.56 -14.18
CA ALA A 94 -0.60 7.00 -14.41
C ALA A 94 -0.12 7.25 -15.85
N PRO A 95 1.11 7.77 -16.07
CA PRO A 95 1.74 7.72 -17.38
C PRO A 95 2.10 6.27 -17.73
N LYS A 96 2.33 6.00 -19.02
CA LYS A 96 2.56 4.65 -19.56
C LYS A 96 3.63 3.85 -18.81
N GLN A 97 4.71 4.49 -18.36
CA GLN A 97 5.80 3.82 -17.63
C GLN A 97 5.38 3.19 -16.28
N PHE A 98 4.24 3.60 -15.73
CA PHE A 98 3.66 3.01 -14.53
C PHE A 98 2.50 2.04 -14.83
N PHE A 99 2.25 1.74 -16.10
CA PHE A 99 1.46 0.57 -16.47
C PHE A 99 2.37 -0.65 -16.38
N VAL A 100 2.00 -1.60 -15.52
CA VAL A 100 2.85 -2.74 -15.15
C VAL A 100 2.06 -4.05 -15.24
N PRO A 101 2.73 -5.20 -15.40
CA PRO A 101 2.03 -6.48 -15.47
C PRO A 101 1.57 -6.95 -14.09
N TRP A 102 0.48 -7.71 -14.06
CA TRP A 102 0.08 -8.51 -12.89
C TRP A 102 0.63 -9.93 -13.07
N LYS A 103 1.55 -10.34 -12.21
CA LYS A 103 2.39 -11.52 -12.48
C LYS A 103 2.00 -12.80 -11.73
N SER A 104 0.95 -12.80 -10.92
CA SER A 104 0.58 -13.99 -10.13
C SER A 104 -0.93 -14.05 -9.90
N ILE A 105 -1.51 -15.24 -10.05
CA ILE A 105 -2.95 -15.45 -9.82
C ILE A 105 -3.27 -15.50 -8.32
N ASP A 106 -2.39 -16.13 -7.53
CA ASP A 106 -2.64 -16.46 -6.12
C ASP A 106 -1.64 -15.84 -5.13
N GLY A 107 -0.56 -15.24 -5.65
CA GLY A 107 0.52 -14.65 -4.85
C GLY A 107 1.59 -15.63 -4.39
N ASN A 108 1.47 -16.91 -4.72
CA ASN A 108 2.44 -17.94 -4.32
C ASN A 108 3.47 -18.18 -5.42
N VAL A 109 3.02 -18.22 -6.68
CA VAL A 109 3.87 -18.53 -7.84
C VAL A 109 3.69 -17.46 -8.90
N VAL A 110 4.80 -17.05 -9.52
CA VAL A 110 4.75 -16.20 -10.71
C VAL A 110 4.18 -17.01 -11.87
N ALA A 111 3.22 -16.45 -12.59
CA ALA A 111 2.59 -17.12 -13.72
C ALA A 111 3.64 -17.53 -14.78
N ASP A 112 3.39 -18.67 -15.42
CA ASP A 112 4.23 -19.20 -16.49
C ASP A 112 4.33 -18.19 -17.65
N GLU A 113 5.51 -18.06 -18.26
CA GLU A 113 5.73 -17.14 -19.38
C GLU A 113 4.92 -17.50 -20.63
N ASN A 114 4.45 -18.74 -20.73
CA ASN A 114 3.57 -19.22 -21.81
C ASN A 114 2.09 -18.92 -21.55
N MET A 115 1.74 -18.34 -20.39
CA MET A 115 0.38 -17.91 -20.10
C MET A 115 0.18 -16.45 -20.54
N PRO A 116 -0.85 -16.14 -21.36
CA PRO A 116 -1.16 -14.77 -21.71
C PRO A 116 -1.37 -13.90 -20.46
N GLN A 117 -0.75 -12.74 -20.39
CA GLN A 117 -0.81 -11.89 -19.18
C GLN A 117 -2.23 -11.39 -18.89
N MET A 118 -3.07 -11.27 -19.92
CA MET A 118 -4.48 -10.94 -19.74
C MET A 118 -5.23 -12.05 -18.98
N GLU A 119 -4.87 -13.32 -19.17
CA GLU A 119 -5.42 -14.42 -18.39
C GLU A 119 -5.02 -14.33 -16.91
N VAL A 120 -3.76 -13.95 -16.65
CA VAL A 120 -3.24 -13.73 -15.28
C VAL A 120 -3.97 -12.57 -14.59
N ILE A 121 -4.20 -11.47 -15.31
CA ILE A 121 -5.01 -10.34 -14.81
C ILE A 121 -6.45 -10.77 -14.55
N ALA A 122 -7.08 -11.48 -15.48
CA ALA A 122 -8.49 -11.88 -15.37
C ALA A 122 -8.72 -12.83 -14.17
N LYS A 123 -7.87 -13.87 -14.02
CA LYS A 123 -7.99 -14.85 -12.93
C LYS A 123 -7.47 -14.34 -11.59
N GLY A 124 -6.42 -13.52 -11.62
CA GLY A 124 -5.76 -12.97 -10.43
C GLY A 124 -6.36 -11.63 -9.99
N MET A 125 -6.03 -10.57 -10.72
CA MET A 125 -6.36 -9.19 -10.33
C MET A 125 -7.86 -8.89 -10.34
N LEU A 126 -8.59 -9.38 -11.36
CA LEU A 126 -10.00 -9.05 -11.60
C LEU A 126 -10.98 -10.04 -10.98
N ASN A 127 -10.52 -11.03 -10.21
CA ASN A 127 -11.45 -11.87 -9.49
C ASN A 127 -12.22 -11.05 -8.44
N LYS A 128 -13.43 -11.50 -8.11
CA LYS A 128 -14.37 -10.75 -7.27
C LYS A 128 -13.77 -10.28 -5.94
N LYS A 129 -12.95 -11.12 -5.30
CA LYS A 129 -12.35 -10.80 -4.01
C LYS A 129 -11.21 -9.78 -4.17
N VAL A 130 -10.30 -10.02 -5.11
CA VAL A 130 -9.12 -9.17 -5.32
C VAL A 130 -9.52 -7.79 -5.82
N LEU A 131 -10.44 -7.71 -6.79
CA LEU A 131 -10.91 -6.42 -7.32
C LEU A 131 -11.53 -5.55 -6.21
N LEU A 132 -12.42 -6.12 -5.40
CA LEU A 132 -13.05 -5.39 -4.29
C LEU A 132 -12.04 -4.99 -3.22
N ASP A 133 -11.07 -5.87 -2.91
CA ASP A 133 -10.01 -5.57 -1.95
C ASP A 133 -9.12 -4.42 -2.45
N LEU A 134 -8.74 -4.43 -3.73
CA LEU A 134 -8.00 -3.35 -4.39
C LEU A 134 -8.74 -2.01 -4.31
N ILE A 135 -10.03 -2.00 -4.68
CA ILE A 135 -10.87 -0.80 -4.64
C ILE A 135 -10.96 -0.24 -3.22
N ARG A 136 -11.12 -1.10 -2.22
CA ARG A 136 -11.32 -0.68 -0.82
C ARG A 136 -10.05 -0.20 -0.13
N HIS A 137 -8.92 -0.82 -0.42
CA HIS A 137 -7.73 -0.73 0.44
C HIS A 137 -6.45 -0.30 -0.25
N TYR A 138 -6.40 -0.25 -1.59
CA TYR A 138 -5.15 -0.09 -2.31
C TYR A 138 -5.12 1.09 -3.30
N ILE A 139 -6.12 1.96 -3.27
CA ILE A 139 -6.11 3.20 -4.04
C ILE A 139 -5.67 4.34 -3.13
N VAL A 140 -4.57 5.00 -3.48
CA VAL A 140 -4.10 6.23 -2.83
C VAL A 140 -4.26 7.39 -3.80
N LEU A 141 -4.74 8.52 -3.31
CA LEU A 141 -4.81 9.77 -4.03
C LEU A 141 -3.79 10.72 -3.41
N HIS A 142 -2.67 10.94 -4.09
CA HIS A 142 -1.67 11.91 -3.67
C HIS A 142 -1.98 13.26 -4.31
N GLN A 143 -2.29 14.26 -3.49
CA GLN A 143 -2.53 15.63 -3.97
C GLN A 143 -1.25 16.46 -3.84
N ASN A 144 -0.74 16.97 -4.95
CA ASN A 144 0.35 17.94 -4.97
C ASN A 144 -0.15 19.21 -5.67
N LYS A 145 -0.37 20.27 -4.89
CA LYS A 145 -1.01 21.52 -5.34
C LYS A 145 -2.32 21.24 -6.07
N ASP A 146 -2.37 21.54 -7.37
CA ASP A 146 -3.54 21.40 -8.23
C ASP A 146 -3.58 20.04 -8.97
N GLN A 147 -2.60 19.16 -8.76
CA GLN A 147 -2.53 17.86 -9.42
C GLN A 147 -2.82 16.72 -8.45
N ILE A 148 -3.79 15.88 -8.80
CA ILE A 148 -4.09 14.63 -8.10
C ILE A 148 -3.42 13.48 -8.85
N THR A 149 -2.62 12.70 -8.14
CA THR A 149 -2.01 11.47 -8.64
C THR A 149 -2.68 10.28 -7.95
N LYS A 150 -3.42 9.50 -8.72
CA LYS A 150 -3.96 8.20 -8.29
C LYS A 150 -2.88 7.13 -8.40
N ILE A 151 -2.70 6.37 -7.34
CA ILE A 151 -1.73 5.29 -7.24
C ILE A 151 -2.47 3.98 -6.93
N VAL A 152 -2.05 2.91 -7.60
CA VAL A 152 -2.53 1.53 -7.39
C VAL A 152 -1.31 0.62 -7.15
N PRO A 153 -1.45 -0.49 -6.41
CA PRO A 153 -0.30 -1.29 -5.99
C PRO A 153 0.21 -2.13 -7.15
N ARG A 154 1.48 -2.48 -7.08
CA ARG A 154 2.04 -3.60 -7.84
C ARG A 154 1.59 -4.93 -7.21
N TYR A 155 1.58 -6.00 -8.02
CA TYR A 155 1.09 -7.32 -7.57
C TYR A 155 1.79 -7.80 -6.29
N HIS A 156 3.12 -7.65 -6.20
CA HIS A 156 3.88 -8.06 -5.03
C HIS A 156 3.51 -7.27 -3.77
N GLN A 157 3.19 -5.97 -3.90
CA GLN A 157 2.74 -5.14 -2.77
C GLN A 157 1.38 -5.64 -2.26
N TYR A 158 0.45 -5.94 -3.17
CA TYR A 158 -0.87 -6.47 -2.80
C TYR A 158 -0.75 -7.78 -2.00
N PHE A 159 0.00 -8.76 -2.53
CA PHE A 159 0.15 -10.06 -1.87
C PHE A 159 0.95 -9.99 -0.57
N ALA A 160 2.06 -9.23 -0.55
CA ALA A 160 2.88 -9.07 0.66
C ALA A 160 2.09 -8.40 1.81
N VAL A 161 1.34 -7.34 1.49
CA VAL A 161 0.53 -6.62 2.49
C VAL A 161 -0.59 -7.51 3.03
N ASN A 162 -1.32 -8.21 2.17
CA ASN A 162 -2.37 -9.12 2.61
C ASN A 162 -1.83 -10.24 3.51
N LYS A 163 -0.67 -10.82 3.15
CA LYS A 163 0.00 -11.81 4.01
C LYS A 163 0.40 -11.21 5.35
N ALA A 164 0.98 -10.01 5.37
CA ALA A 164 1.39 -9.35 6.61
C ALA A 164 0.22 -9.00 7.53
N VAL A 165 -0.92 -8.54 6.99
CA VAL A 165 -2.14 -8.28 7.78
C VAL A 165 -2.61 -9.56 8.47
N GLU A 166 -2.68 -10.68 7.73
CA GLU A 166 -3.13 -11.96 8.30
C GLU A 166 -2.14 -12.50 9.35
N THR A 167 -0.84 -12.37 9.13
CA THR A 167 0.15 -12.76 10.15
C THR A 167 0.05 -11.88 11.40
N THR A 168 -0.18 -10.57 11.24
CA THR A 168 -0.30 -9.64 12.36
C THR A 168 -1.55 -9.89 13.19
N LYS A 169 -2.67 -10.24 12.55
CA LYS A 169 -3.88 -10.70 13.27
C LYS A 169 -3.60 -11.92 14.13
N LYS A 170 -2.82 -12.88 13.63
CA LYS A 170 -2.43 -14.08 14.39
C LYS A 170 -1.49 -13.71 15.54
N ALA A 171 -0.49 -12.88 15.28
CA ALA A 171 0.48 -12.42 16.27
C ALA A 171 -0.15 -11.63 17.43
N THR A 172 -1.18 -10.82 17.14
CA THR A 172 -1.88 -9.98 18.12
C THR A 172 -3.06 -10.68 18.82
N ALA A 173 -3.38 -11.92 18.44
CA ALA A 173 -4.43 -12.71 19.10
C ALA A 173 -4.08 -13.01 20.58
N VAL A 174 -5.06 -13.42 21.37
CA VAL A 174 -4.88 -13.74 22.81
C VAL A 174 -3.75 -14.76 23.05
N ASN A 175 -3.60 -15.73 22.15
CA ASN A 175 -2.56 -16.76 22.19
C ASN A 175 -1.48 -16.55 21.12
N GLY A 176 -1.40 -15.35 20.53
CA GLY A 176 -0.38 -15.00 19.56
C GLY A 176 0.99 -14.79 20.22
N ASP A 177 2.04 -14.98 19.43
CA ASP A 177 3.45 -14.85 19.83
C ASP A 177 3.97 -13.41 19.76
N GLN A 178 3.12 -12.44 19.39
CA GLN A 178 3.48 -11.03 19.18
C GLN A 178 4.53 -10.81 18.07
N CYS A 179 4.79 -11.81 17.24
CA CYS A 179 5.75 -11.75 16.14
C CYS A 179 5.03 -11.71 14.78
N ALA A 180 4.92 -10.52 14.18
CA ALA A 180 4.34 -10.40 12.84
C ALA A 180 5.28 -10.97 11.75
N GLY A 181 6.46 -10.40 11.55
CA GLY A 181 7.46 -10.92 10.61
C GLY A 181 8.18 -9.86 9.79
N VAL A 182 8.89 -10.31 8.75
CA VAL A 182 9.74 -9.46 7.90
C VAL A 182 9.25 -9.50 6.46
N ILE A 183 9.11 -8.33 5.84
CA ILE A 183 8.92 -8.19 4.39
C ILE A 183 10.25 -7.74 3.79
N TRP A 184 10.81 -8.55 2.89
CA TRP A 184 11.98 -8.15 2.13
C TRP A 184 11.58 -7.58 0.77
N HIS A 185 11.90 -6.31 0.58
CA HIS A 185 11.72 -5.58 -0.67
C HIS A 185 13.06 -5.10 -1.23
N THR A 186 13.17 -5.06 -2.56
CA THR A 186 14.27 -4.35 -3.22
C THR A 186 14.07 -2.83 -3.10
N GLN A 187 15.16 -2.06 -3.19
CA GLN A 187 15.10 -0.60 -3.19
C GLN A 187 14.28 -0.10 -4.40
N GLY A 188 13.46 0.94 -4.21
CA GLY A 188 12.61 1.50 -5.26
C GLY A 188 11.36 0.67 -5.63
N SER A 189 11.08 -0.43 -4.91
CA SER A 189 9.90 -1.27 -5.14
C SER A 189 8.58 -0.70 -4.58
N GLY A 190 8.63 0.45 -3.89
CA GLY A 190 7.48 1.07 -3.23
C GLY A 190 7.21 0.52 -1.83
N LYS A 191 8.25 0.40 -0.98
CA LYS A 191 8.13 -0.04 0.41
C LYS A 191 7.16 0.84 1.21
N SER A 192 7.32 2.16 1.13
CA SER A 192 6.52 3.15 1.83
C SER A 192 5.01 3.02 1.53
N LEU A 193 4.65 2.84 0.25
CA LEU A 193 3.26 2.58 -0.14
C LEU A 193 2.73 1.26 0.43
N SER A 194 3.58 0.23 0.50
CA SER A 194 3.19 -1.05 1.11
C SER A 194 2.89 -0.88 2.60
N MET A 195 3.67 -0.06 3.31
CA MET A 195 3.42 0.29 4.71
C MET A 195 2.12 1.06 4.88
N VAL A 196 1.81 2.00 3.97
CA VAL A 196 0.53 2.73 3.96
C VAL A 196 -0.65 1.77 3.78
N PHE A 197 -0.60 0.86 2.80
CA PHE A 197 -1.67 -0.12 2.58
C PHE A 197 -1.84 -1.04 3.78
N TYR A 198 -0.72 -1.50 4.36
CA TYR A 198 -0.70 -2.32 5.56
C TYR A 198 -1.36 -1.60 6.75
N ALA A 199 -0.93 -0.37 7.03
CA ALA A 199 -1.51 0.48 8.07
C ALA A 199 -3.02 0.69 7.86
N GLY A 200 -3.44 1.08 6.65
CA GLY A 200 -4.85 1.32 6.32
C GLY A 200 -5.76 0.10 6.48
N LYS A 201 -5.21 -1.12 6.30
CA LYS A 201 -5.92 -2.37 6.57
C LYS A 201 -5.93 -2.73 8.07
N LEU A 202 -4.83 -2.50 8.78
CA LEU A 202 -4.76 -2.76 10.22
C LEU A 202 -5.71 -1.88 11.03
N VAL A 203 -5.84 -0.60 10.67
CA VAL A 203 -6.76 0.34 11.32
C VAL A 203 -8.18 -0.22 11.41
N LEU A 204 -8.63 -0.91 10.36
CA LEU A 204 -9.97 -1.52 10.31
C LEU A 204 -10.06 -2.91 10.94
N SER A 205 -8.95 -3.63 11.03
CA SER A 205 -8.98 -5.06 11.36
C SER A 205 -8.54 -5.41 12.78
N LEU A 206 -7.92 -4.46 13.50
CA LEU A 206 -7.42 -4.66 14.87
C LEU A 206 -8.03 -3.69 15.88
N ASN A 207 -9.32 -3.36 15.71
CA ASN A 207 -10.06 -2.45 16.61
C ASN A 207 -9.32 -1.13 16.84
N ASN A 208 -8.92 -0.46 15.76
CA ASN A 208 -8.20 0.82 15.81
C ASN A 208 -6.88 0.73 16.62
N PRO A 209 -5.89 -0.07 16.16
CA PRO A 209 -4.59 -0.19 16.81
C PRO A 209 -3.82 1.15 16.81
N THR A 210 -2.82 1.24 17.68
CA THR A 210 -1.77 2.25 17.54
C THR A 210 -0.67 1.69 16.64
N LEU A 211 -0.29 2.41 15.60
CA LEU A 211 0.79 2.04 14.69
C LEU A 211 2.01 2.91 15.01
N VAL A 212 3.15 2.27 15.27
CA VAL A 212 4.41 2.97 15.53
C VAL A 212 5.34 2.71 14.36
N VAL A 213 5.58 3.75 13.57
CA VAL A 213 6.51 3.70 12.43
C VAL A 213 7.89 4.14 12.92
N LEU A 214 8.84 3.20 12.88
CA LEU A 214 10.22 3.39 13.32
C LEU A 214 11.15 3.57 12.13
N THR A 215 11.94 4.64 12.19
CA THR A 215 13.00 4.91 11.23
C THR A 215 14.34 5.13 11.94
N ASP A 216 15.46 4.85 11.26
CA ASP A 216 16.80 5.06 11.83
C ASP A 216 17.20 6.56 11.80
N ARG A 217 16.72 7.30 10.80
CA ARG A 217 17.12 8.67 10.53
C ARG A 217 15.93 9.59 10.30
N ASN A 218 16.06 10.83 10.77
CA ASN A 218 15.05 11.88 10.61
C ASN A 218 14.68 12.15 9.15
N ASP A 219 15.63 12.10 8.20
CA ASP A 219 15.34 12.34 6.78
C ASP A 219 14.49 11.24 6.13
N LEU A 220 14.64 9.99 6.60
CA LEU A 220 13.76 8.88 6.19
C LEU A 220 12.40 8.99 6.88
N ASP A 221 12.38 9.43 8.14
CA ASP A 221 11.17 9.70 8.90
C ASP A 221 10.28 10.71 8.16
N ASP A 222 10.85 11.84 7.73
CA ASP A 222 10.11 12.90 7.04
C ASP A 222 9.50 12.41 5.71
N GLN A 223 10.26 11.66 4.89
CA GLN A 223 9.75 11.14 3.62
C GLN A 223 8.62 10.13 3.80
N LEU A 224 8.75 9.24 4.79
CA LEU A 224 7.74 8.25 5.09
C LEU A 224 6.51 8.90 5.73
N PHE A 225 6.72 9.90 6.58
CA PHE A 225 5.67 10.72 7.17
C PHE A 225 4.86 11.45 6.10
N ASP A 226 5.51 12.11 5.14
CA ASP A 226 4.85 12.79 4.02
C ASP A 226 4.00 11.82 3.19
N THR A 227 4.50 10.60 2.97
CA THR A 227 3.76 9.54 2.26
C THR A 227 2.48 9.15 3.01
N PHE A 228 2.57 8.98 4.33
CA PHE A 228 1.42 8.66 5.17
C PHE A 228 0.44 9.83 5.29
N THR A 229 0.94 11.05 5.48
CA THR A 229 0.15 12.29 5.55
C THR A 229 -0.62 12.51 4.24
N SER A 230 -0.01 12.23 3.11
CA SER A 230 -0.68 12.28 1.80
C SER A 230 -1.72 11.17 1.59
N SER A 231 -1.81 10.21 2.50
CA SER A 231 -2.68 9.03 2.41
C SER A 231 -3.71 8.97 3.54
N GLN A 232 -3.99 10.10 4.21
CA GLN A 232 -4.89 10.19 5.37
C GLN A 232 -6.29 9.60 5.11
N ASP A 233 -6.85 9.80 3.92
CA ASP A 233 -8.16 9.24 3.55
C ASP A 233 -8.20 7.71 3.66
N LEU A 234 -7.11 7.05 3.27
CA LEU A 234 -6.99 5.60 3.37
C LEU A 234 -6.74 5.14 4.82
N LEU A 235 -5.93 5.92 5.55
CA LEU A 235 -5.50 5.62 6.92
C LEU A 235 -6.61 5.87 7.95
N ARG A 236 -7.55 6.79 7.68
CA ARG A 236 -8.62 7.23 8.60
C ARG A 236 -8.10 7.81 9.93
N GLN A 237 -6.81 8.15 9.96
CA GLN A 237 -6.12 8.71 11.10
C GLN A 237 -5.07 9.70 10.59
N THR A 238 -4.80 10.74 11.37
CA THR A 238 -3.75 11.71 11.09
C THR A 238 -2.43 11.20 11.68
N PRO A 239 -1.39 10.99 10.87
CA PRO A 239 -0.06 10.66 11.36
C PRO A 239 0.53 11.80 12.21
N VAL A 240 1.30 11.47 13.24
CA VAL A 240 1.99 12.43 14.11
C VAL A 240 3.45 12.02 14.29
N GLN A 241 4.38 12.96 14.11
CA GLN A 241 5.79 12.75 14.46
C GLN A 241 6.03 13.08 15.94
N ALA A 242 6.62 12.15 16.68
CA ALA A 242 7.02 12.37 18.05
C ALA A 242 8.21 13.35 18.10
N GLU A 243 8.03 14.48 18.76
CA GLU A 243 9.06 15.54 18.83
C GLU A 243 10.22 15.16 19.76
N ASN A 244 9.90 14.52 20.88
CA ASN A 244 10.84 14.14 21.93
C ASN A 244 10.31 12.90 22.69
N ARG A 245 11.05 12.46 23.71
CA ARG A 245 10.71 11.26 24.50
C ARG A 245 9.39 11.41 25.25
N ASP A 246 9.15 12.55 25.87
CA ASP A 246 7.92 12.79 26.65
C ASP A 246 6.70 12.86 25.73
N HIS A 247 6.83 13.46 24.55
CA HIS A 247 5.79 13.47 23.53
C HIS A 247 5.52 12.05 23.01
N LEU A 248 6.54 11.22 22.79
CA LEU A 248 6.33 9.81 22.43
C LEU A 248 5.56 9.06 23.52
N LYS A 249 5.91 9.24 24.79
CA LYS A 249 5.18 8.64 25.92
C LYS A 249 3.70 9.05 25.91
N SER A 250 3.41 10.33 25.70
CA SER A 250 2.03 10.82 25.69
C SER A 250 1.23 10.27 24.50
N LEU A 251 1.85 10.16 23.32
CA LEU A 251 1.22 9.57 22.13
C LEU A 251 0.91 8.07 22.28
N LEU A 252 1.71 7.34 23.06
CA LEU A 252 1.50 5.91 23.31
C LEU A 252 0.57 5.62 24.51
N SER A 253 0.33 6.60 25.37
CA SER A 253 -0.53 6.47 26.56
C SER A 253 -2.04 6.53 26.27
N VAL A 254 -2.45 6.51 24.99
CA VAL A 254 -3.86 6.54 24.58
C VAL A 254 -4.54 5.18 24.75
N SER A 255 -5.87 5.17 24.85
CA SER A 255 -6.65 3.93 24.97
C SER A 255 -6.80 3.17 23.64
N SER A 256 -6.73 3.85 22.49
CA SER A 256 -6.74 3.25 21.15
C SER A 256 -6.28 4.24 20.08
N GLY A 257 -5.89 3.73 18.91
CA GLY A 257 -5.59 4.54 17.73
C GLY A 257 -4.25 5.27 17.77
N GLY A 258 -3.95 5.95 16.67
CA GLY A 258 -2.74 6.75 16.48
C GLY A 258 -1.80 6.10 15.45
N ILE A 259 -1.23 6.94 14.58
CA ILE A 259 -0.10 6.57 13.73
C ILE A 259 1.05 7.48 14.16
N VAL A 260 2.02 6.91 14.86
CA VAL A 260 3.12 7.63 15.50
C VAL A 260 4.40 7.35 14.74
N PHE A 261 5.02 8.41 14.24
CA PHE A 261 6.35 8.38 13.62
C PHE A 261 7.39 8.74 14.66
N THR A 262 8.45 7.96 14.74
CA THR A 262 9.52 8.19 15.71
C THR A 262 10.79 7.47 15.29
N THR A 263 11.91 7.90 15.86
CA THR A 263 13.20 7.28 15.65
C THR A 263 13.59 6.43 16.86
N ILE A 264 14.52 5.48 16.64
CA ILE A 264 14.98 4.58 17.72
C ILE A 264 15.57 5.36 18.91
N GLN A 265 16.18 6.53 18.68
CA GLN A 265 16.86 7.28 19.73
C GLN A 265 15.89 7.82 20.81
N LYS A 266 14.60 7.95 20.46
CA LYS A 266 13.53 8.39 21.39
C LYS A 266 13.06 7.28 22.33
N PHE A 267 13.40 6.01 22.06
CA PHE A 267 13.17 4.89 23.00
C PHE A 267 14.34 4.63 23.95
N LEU A 268 15.51 5.23 23.70
CA LEU A 268 16.67 5.00 24.55
C LEU A 268 16.42 5.59 25.96
N PRO A 269 16.74 4.84 27.02
CA PRO A 269 16.63 5.34 28.39
C PRO A 269 17.53 6.55 28.63
N GLU A 270 17.22 7.32 29.67
CA GLU A 270 18.07 8.42 30.11
C GLU A 270 19.43 7.92 30.60
N ILE A 271 20.42 8.81 30.54
CA ILE A 271 21.73 8.55 31.12
C ILE A 271 21.62 8.92 32.59
N GLU A 272 21.63 7.93 33.48
CA GLU A 272 21.58 8.11 34.92
C GLU A 272 22.92 8.62 35.47
N GLU A 273 24.05 8.14 34.91
CA GLU A 273 25.38 8.53 35.38
C GLU A 273 26.38 8.61 34.22
N LYS A 274 27.37 9.51 34.34
CA LYS A 274 28.54 9.57 33.45
C LYS A 274 29.80 9.33 34.26
N ILE A 275 30.48 8.22 33.98
CA ILE A 275 31.70 7.84 34.68
C ILE A 275 32.90 8.15 33.79
N GLU A 276 33.87 8.92 34.30
CA GLU A 276 35.14 9.16 33.63
C GLU A 276 36.07 7.94 33.80
N LEU A 277 36.62 7.46 32.69
CA LEU A 277 37.53 6.32 32.59
C LEU A 277 38.98 6.81 32.68
N ALA A 278 39.88 5.91 33.06
CA ALA A 278 41.30 6.20 33.28
C ALA A 278 42.04 6.73 32.04
N ASP A 279 41.48 6.61 30.83
CA ASP A 279 42.03 7.10 29.56
C ASP A 279 41.39 8.44 29.11
N GLY A 280 40.63 9.11 29.97
CA GLY A 280 39.93 10.37 29.67
C GLY A 280 38.65 10.19 28.84
N LYS A 281 38.18 8.95 28.64
CA LYS A 281 36.88 8.67 28.01
C LYS A 281 35.76 8.66 29.06
N PHE A 282 34.52 8.84 28.62
CA PHE A 282 33.35 8.75 29.50
C PHE A 282 32.50 7.52 29.15
N LYS A 283 32.03 6.80 30.18
CA LYS A 283 31.03 5.74 30.07
C LYS A 283 29.69 6.28 30.59
N ASN A 284 28.66 6.22 29.75
CA ASN A 284 27.28 6.54 30.15
C ASN A 284 26.64 5.29 30.78
N ILE A 285 26.20 5.39 32.03
CA ILE A 285 25.28 4.43 32.66
C ILE A 285 23.87 4.83 32.25
N LYS A 286 23.20 3.94 31.54
CA LYS A 286 21.83 4.14 31.06
C LYS A 286 20.85 3.56 32.08
N GLY A 287 19.74 4.24 32.30
CA GLY A 287 18.65 3.74 33.13
C GLY A 287 17.88 2.57 32.51
N GLN A 288 16.83 2.13 33.19
CA GLN A 288 16.00 1.02 32.72
C GLN A 288 15.03 1.46 31.62
N PHE A 289 14.66 0.53 30.74
CA PHE A 289 13.55 0.74 29.81
C PHE A 289 12.23 0.79 30.60
N GLU A 290 11.50 1.88 30.45
CA GLU A 290 10.17 2.04 31.02
C GLU A 290 9.13 1.32 30.14
N GLU A 291 8.17 0.65 30.77
CA GLU A 291 7.01 0.11 30.07
C GLU A 291 6.12 1.27 29.59
N LEU A 292 6.03 1.44 28.27
CA LEU A 292 5.26 2.53 27.67
C LEU A 292 3.76 2.22 27.54
N SER A 293 3.41 0.94 27.41
CA SER A 293 2.02 0.46 27.34
C SER A 293 1.97 -1.06 27.43
N ASP A 294 0.95 -1.58 28.10
CA ASP A 294 0.62 -3.01 28.20
C ASP A 294 -0.34 -3.49 27.08
N ARG A 295 -0.74 -2.59 26.17
CA ARG A 295 -1.71 -2.87 25.11
C ARG A 295 -1.13 -3.81 24.05
N ARG A 296 -1.91 -4.85 23.70
CA ARG A 296 -1.54 -5.81 22.63
C ARG A 296 -1.85 -5.35 21.21
N ASN A 297 -2.59 -4.25 21.04
CA ASN A 297 -2.93 -3.68 19.73
C ASN A 297 -2.03 -2.48 19.35
N ILE A 298 -0.76 -2.53 19.75
CA ILE A 298 0.29 -1.63 19.28
C ILE A 298 1.13 -2.41 18.27
N VAL A 299 1.22 -1.92 17.03
CA VAL A 299 1.96 -2.57 15.95
C VAL A 299 3.14 -1.69 15.57
N VAL A 300 4.35 -2.24 15.72
CA VAL A 300 5.60 -1.56 15.35
C VAL A 300 5.98 -1.93 13.92
N ILE A 301 6.26 -0.92 13.09
CA ILE A 301 6.66 -1.04 11.69
C ILE A 301 8.02 -0.37 11.55
N ALA A 302 9.08 -1.15 11.41
CA ALA A 302 10.44 -0.62 11.24
C ALA A 302 10.83 -0.55 9.75
N ASP A 303 11.32 0.60 9.30
CA ASP A 303 11.98 0.77 8.00
C ASP A 303 13.51 0.70 8.15
N GLU A 304 14.17 0.00 7.22
CA GLU A 304 15.62 -0.23 7.21
C GLU A 304 16.21 -0.67 8.56
N ALA A 305 15.66 -1.75 9.14
CA ALA A 305 16.20 -2.41 10.34
C ALA A 305 17.57 -3.08 10.07
N HIS A 306 18.61 -2.27 9.92
CA HIS A 306 19.98 -2.73 9.70
C HIS A 306 20.65 -3.20 11.01
N ARG A 307 21.54 -4.19 10.87
CA ARG A 307 22.29 -4.80 11.98
C ARG A 307 23.15 -3.83 12.79
N SER A 308 23.51 -2.66 12.27
CA SER A 308 24.22 -1.63 13.06
C SER A 308 23.40 -1.16 14.27
N GLN A 309 22.10 -1.43 14.31
CA GLN A 309 21.26 -1.22 15.49
C GLN A 309 21.36 -2.32 16.55
N TYR A 310 21.85 -3.52 16.21
CA TYR A 310 22.14 -4.58 17.19
C TYR A 310 23.41 -4.30 17.99
N ASP A 311 24.41 -3.64 17.41
CA ASP A 311 25.61 -3.20 18.17
C ASP A 311 25.28 -2.17 19.26
N PHE A 312 24.11 -1.51 19.17
CA PHE A 312 23.59 -0.70 20.28
C PHE A 312 23.08 -1.57 21.44
N MET A 313 22.59 -2.79 21.15
CA MET A 313 22.15 -3.79 22.13
C MET A 313 23.30 -4.61 22.73
N ASP A 314 24.44 -4.74 22.07
CA ASP A 314 25.62 -5.45 22.64
C ASP A 314 26.34 -4.65 23.76
N GLY A 315 25.88 -3.44 24.05
CA GLY A 315 26.19 -2.74 25.31
C GLY A 315 25.29 -3.13 26.50
N PHE A 316 24.41 -4.14 26.34
CA PHE A 316 23.42 -4.59 27.32
C PHE A 316 23.67 -6.01 27.87
N ALA A 317 24.88 -6.57 27.66
CA ALA A 317 25.33 -7.79 28.36
C ALA A 317 26.33 -7.44 29.47
#